data_AF-A0A9P4GUW9-F1
#
_entry.id   AF-A0A9P4GUW9-F1
#
_cell.length_a   1.000
_cell.length_b   1.000
_cell.length_c   1.000
_cell.angle_alpha   90.00
_cell.angle_beta   90.00
_cell.angle_gamma   90.00
#
_symmetry.space_group_name_H-M   'P 1'
#
loop_
_entity.id
_entity.type
_entity.pdbx_description
1 polymer ?
#
loop_
_entity_poly.entity_id
_entity_poly.type
_entity_poly.pdbx_seq_one_letter_code
_entity_poly.pdbx_strand_id
1 'polypeptide(L)'
;MRPLGMYKRKLRELYDKLEGGRYALVEPSQGVYIPTGYLHGTFSLKGSCTIGTTWSSAEALPAVVSVLVTELHPDAEECVSSRDDLIYFLRSLLQALHRRMFEECKSALQKICWQKLRIRGKEGPLLGPGWSLKGAKTRGVLKETCDAIDIAVSASQQTEHFWTCETAGCKSVLGHIF
;
A
#
# COMPACT_ATOMS: atom_id res chain seq x y z
N MET A 1 13.58 12.29 -39.59
CA MET A 1 12.63 12.43 -38.47
C MET A 1 11.30 11.82 -38.87
N ARG A 2 10.70 10.92 -38.07
CA ARG A 2 9.35 10.40 -38.37
C ARG A 2 8.28 11.46 -38.08
N PRO A 3 7.21 11.58 -38.89
CA PRO A 3 6.17 12.58 -38.68
C PRO A 3 5.42 12.34 -37.35
N LEU A 4 5.14 13.41 -36.60
CA LEU A 4 4.30 13.41 -35.40
C LEU A 4 2.93 12.72 -35.60
N GLY A 5 2.42 12.70 -36.84
CA GLY A 5 1.16 12.04 -37.21
C GLY A 5 1.12 10.53 -36.95
N MET A 6 2.25 9.82 -37.11
CA MET A 6 2.31 8.37 -36.88
C MET A 6 2.11 8.02 -35.39
N TYR A 7 2.67 8.84 -34.50
CA TYR A 7 2.54 8.66 -33.05
C TYR A 7 1.14 8.98 -32.54
N LYS A 8 0.49 9.99 -33.13
CA LYS A 8 -0.90 10.34 -32.82
C LYS A 8 -1.87 9.20 -33.14
N ARG A 9 -1.65 8.46 -34.25
CA ARG A 9 -2.48 7.31 -34.61
C ARG A 9 -2.34 6.17 -33.60
N LYS A 10 -1.10 5.80 -33.26
CA LYS A 10 -0.82 4.75 -32.28
C LYS A 10 -1.34 5.08 -30.87
N LEU A 11 -1.23 6.34 -30.45
CA LEU A 11 -1.81 6.80 -29.18
C LEU A 11 -3.35 6.72 -29.18
N ARG A 12 -3.99 7.04 -30.31
CA ARG A 12 -5.45 6.91 -30.45
C ARG A 12 -5.88 5.45 -30.41
N GLU A 13 -5.19 4.57 -31.12
CA GLU A 13 -5.43 3.12 -31.07
C GLU A 13 -5.26 2.54 -29.65
N LEU A 14 -4.33 3.09 -28.85
CA LEU A 14 -4.19 2.72 -27.44
C LEU A 14 -5.34 3.29 -26.60
N TYR A 15 -5.73 4.54 -26.82
CA TYR A 15 -6.85 5.18 -26.13
C TYR A 15 -8.16 4.41 -26.34
N ASP A 16 -8.44 3.99 -27.57
CA ASP A 16 -9.68 3.26 -27.91
C ASP A 16 -9.73 1.86 -27.24
N LYS A 17 -8.58 1.31 -26.83
CA LYS A 17 -8.47 0.06 -26.06
C LYS A 17 -8.54 0.26 -24.55
N LEU A 18 -8.35 1.48 -24.07
CA LEU A 18 -8.42 1.80 -22.65
C LEU A 18 -9.89 2.09 -22.33
N GLU A 19 -10.64 1.07 -21.91
CA GLU A 19 -12.06 1.14 -21.52
C GLU A 19 -12.30 2.18 -20.40
N GLY A 20 -12.40 3.47 -20.75
CA GLY A 20 -12.53 4.57 -19.79
C GLY A 20 -11.20 5.08 -19.21
N GLY A 21 -10.05 4.65 -19.72
CA GLY A 21 -8.74 5.11 -19.25
C GLY A 21 -8.37 6.53 -19.72
N ARG A 22 -7.37 7.12 -19.08
CA ARG A 22 -6.81 8.42 -19.45
C ARG A 22 -5.37 8.26 -19.92
N TYR A 23 -4.93 9.10 -20.86
CA TYR A 23 -3.52 9.21 -21.22
C TYR A 23 -3.02 10.63 -20.92
N ALA A 24 -1.74 10.72 -20.56
CA ALA A 24 -1.00 11.96 -20.45
C ALA A 24 0.24 11.88 -21.33
N LEU A 25 0.50 12.94 -22.09
CA LEU A 25 1.76 13.11 -22.80
C LEU A 25 2.66 13.98 -21.93
N VAL A 26 3.81 13.44 -21.57
CA VAL A 26 4.80 14.10 -20.70
C VAL A 26 5.99 14.50 -21.55
N GLU A 27 6.24 15.80 -21.63
CA GLU A 27 7.41 16.36 -22.31
C GLU A 27 8.69 16.20 -21.47
N PRO A 28 9.91 16.30 -22.05
CA PRO A 28 11.16 16.04 -21.33
C PRO A 28 11.40 16.87 -20.06
N SER A 29 10.80 18.05 -19.94
CA SER A 29 10.91 18.94 -18.79
C SER A 29 9.76 18.78 -17.77
N GLN A 30 8.83 17.87 -18.02
CA GLN A 30 7.64 17.69 -17.19
C GLN A 30 7.78 16.47 -16.27
N GLY A 31 7.33 16.63 -15.03
CA GLY A 31 7.09 15.53 -14.11
C GLY A 31 5.64 15.09 -14.18
N VAL A 32 5.40 13.80 -13.92
CA VAL A 32 4.04 13.29 -13.73
C VAL A 32 3.96 12.66 -12.34
N TYR A 33 2.95 13.07 -11.57
CA TYR A 33 2.59 12.41 -10.32
C TYR A 33 1.47 11.42 -10.61
N ILE A 34 1.70 10.16 -10.25
CA ILE A 34 0.70 9.10 -10.34
C ILE A 34 0.24 8.78 -8.92
N PRO A 35 -1.02 9.07 -8.57
CA PRO A 35 -1.53 8.80 -7.24
C PRO A 35 -1.56 7.29 -6.94
N THR A 36 -1.51 6.93 -5.65
CA THR A 36 -1.58 5.53 -5.23
C THR A 36 -2.90 4.89 -5.64
N GLY A 37 -2.85 3.62 -6.07
CA GLY A 37 -4.01 2.84 -6.51
C GLY A 37 -4.34 2.97 -8.00
N TYR A 38 -3.61 3.81 -8.75
CA TYR A 38 -3.81 3.93 -10.19
C TYR A 38 -3.02 2.86 -10.95
N LEU A 39 -3.73 2.05 -11.74
CA LEU A 39 -3.12 1.22 -12.77
C LEU A 39 -2.65 2.12 -13.92
N HIS A 40 -1.38 2.01 -14.28
CA HIS A 40 -0.80 2.84 -15.33
C HIS A 40 0.22 2.06 -16.16
N GLY A 41 0.38 2.48 -17.40
CA GLY A 41 1.42 2.00 -18.31
C GLY A 41 2.16 3.18 -18.92
N THR A 42 3.44 2.99 -19.24
CA THR A 42 4.26 4.02 -19.88
C THR A 42 4.71 3.55 -21.26
N PHE A 43 4.75 4.47 -22.23
CA PHE A 43 5.21 4.18 -23.57
C PHE A 43 6.06 5.35 -24.10
N SER A 44 7.30 5.05 -24.49
CA SER A 44 8.22 6.03 -25.05
C SER A 44 7.98 6.24 -26.55
N LEU A 45 7.60 7.46 -26.94
CA LEU A 45 7.41 7.82 -28.35
C LEU A 45 8.74 7.95 -29.12
N LYS A 46 9.82 8.30 -28.42
CA LYS A 46 11.18 8.43 -28.95
C LYS A 46 12.17 7.86 -27.92
N GLY A 47 13.46 7.82 -28.25
CA GLY A 47 14.49 7.51 -27.26
C GLY A 47 14.36 8.45 -26.07
N SER A 48 14.06 7.91 -24.90
CA SER A 48 13.81 8.66 -23.66
C SER A 48 14.51 7.98 -22.49
N CYS A 49 14.98 8.79 -21.54
CA CYS A 49 15.37 8.33 -20.21
C CYS A 49 14.37 8.94 -19.22
N THR A 50 13.77 8.09 -18.39
CA THR A 50 12.83 8.52 -17.34
C THR A 50 13.43 8.12 -16.00
N ILE A 51 13.55 9.09 -15.11
CA ILE A 51 13.96 8.85 -13.72
C ILE A 51 12.72 9.01 -12.86
N GLY A 52 12.39 7.99 -12.09
CA GLY A 52 11.24 7.97 -11.21
C GLY A 52 11.65 7.57 -9.79
N THR A 53 10.81 7.93 -8.84
CA THR A 53 10.90 7.47 -7.46
C THR A 53 9.50 7.12 -6.95
N THR A 54 9.45 6.17 -6.03
CA THR A 54 8.23 5.76 -5.33
C THR A 54 8.38 6.13 -3.86
N TRP A 55 7.34 6.72 -3.28
CA TRP A 55 7.31 7.06 -1.86
C TRP A 55 5.96 6.65 -1.24
N SER A 56 5.97 6.46 0.07
CA SER A 56 4.75 6.23 0.86
C SER A 56 4.26 7.57 1.41
N SER A 57 2.95 7.74 1.57
CA SER A 57 2.35 8.89 2.25
C SER A 57 1.18 8.44 3.13
N ALA A 58 0.73 9.32 4.04
CA ALA A 58 -0.43 9.03 4.87
C ALA A 58 -1.72 8.88 4.03
N GLU A 59 -1.88 9.73 3.02
CA GLU A 59 -3.02 9.75 2.10
C GLU A 59 -3.11 8.49 1.22
N ALA A 60 -1.98 7.79 1.06
CA ALA A 60 -1.92 6.54 0.31
C ALA A 60 -2.52 5.35 1.08
N LEU A 61 -2.69 5.45 2.41
CA LEU A 61 -3.09 4.33 3.27
C LEU A 61 -4.34 3.59 2.77
N PRO A 62 -5.44 4.25 2.36
CA PRO A 62 -6.64 3.55 1.88
C PRO A 62 -6.41 2.76 0.58
N ALA A 63 -5.56 3.27 -0.31
CA ALA A 63 -5.22 2.59 -1.56
C ALA A 63 -4.26 1.43 -1.31
N VAL A 64 -3.20 1.65 -0.52
CA VAL A 64 -2.22 0.61 -0.18
C VAL A 64 -2.88 -0.55 0.56
N VAL A 65 -3.80 -0.30 1.50
CA VAL A 65 -4.50 -1.40 2.19
C VAL A 65 -5.39 -2.19 1.25
N SER A 66 -6.00 -1.54 0.24
CA SER A 66 -6.87 -2.24 -0.72
C SER A 66 -6.04 -3.15 -1.64
N VAL A 67 -4.89 -2.65 -2.10
CA VAL A 67 -3.90 -3.46 -2.85
C VAL A 67 -3.41 -4.63 -2.00
N LEU A 68 -3.00 -4.36 -0.76
CA LEU A 68 -2.55 -5.38 0.17
C LEU A 68 -3.63 -6.45 0.40
N VAL A 69 -4.88 -6.09 0.66
CA VAL A 69 -5.98 -7.06 0.83
C VAL A 69 -6.15 -7.95 -0.41
N THR A 70 -5.89 -7.42 -1.60
CA THR A 70 -5.95 -8.17 -2.86
C THR A 70 -4.80 -9.16 -2.96
N GLU A 71 -3.57 -8.74 -2.63
CA GLU A 71 -2.37 -9.58 -2.58
C GLU A 71 -2.38 -10.62 -1.44
N LEU A 72 -3.24 -10.42 -0.43
CA LEU A 72 -3.47 -11.37 0.65
C LEU A 72 -4.52 -12.43 0.29
N HIS A 73 -5.23 -12.28 -0.84
CA HIS A 73 -6.27 -13.23 -1.24
C HIS A 73 -5.65 -14.59 -1.60
N PRO A 74 -6.25 -15.73 -1.22
CA PRO A 74 -5.72 -17.07 -1.52
C PRO A 74 -5.47 -17.33 -3.02
N ASP A 75 -6.23 -16.67 -3.89
CA ASP A 75 -6.16 -16.80 -5.35
C ASP A 75 -5.37 -15.66 -6.02
N ALA A 76 -4.62 -14.86 -5.27
CA ALA A 76 -3.85 -13.75 -5.82
C ALA A 76 -2.68 -14.24 -6.69
N GLU A 77 -2.51 -13.65 -7.89
CA GLU A 77 -1.37 -13.94 -8.78
C GLU A 77 -0.03 -13.56 -8.13
N GLU A 78 -0.02 -12.47 -7.38
CA GLU A 78 1.09 -12.05 -6.52
C GLU A 78 0.64 -12.13 -5.06
N CYS A 79 1.33 -12.97 -4.27
CA CYS A 79 1.04 -13.15 -2.85
C CYS A 79 2.10 -12.43 -2.01
N VAL A 80 1.66 -11.83 -0.91
CA VAL A 80 2.56 -11.37 0.16
C VAL A 80 3.38 -12.55 0.67
N SER A 81 4.65 -12.58 0.30
CA SER A 81 5.57 -13.69 0.51
C SER A 81 6.58 -13.39 1.62
N SER A 82 6.77 -12.10 1.93
CA SER A 82 7.74 -11.60 2.88
C SER A 82 7.21 -10.38 3.64
N ARG A 83 7.85 -10.04 4.78
CA ARG A 83 7.55 -8.79 5.49
C ARG A 83 8.00 -7.56 4.72
N ASP A 84 9.00 -7.69 3.85
CA ASP A 84 9.49 -6.56 3.05
C ASP A 84 8.40 -6.08 2.08
N ASP A 85 7.49 -6.97 1.68
CA ASP A 85 6.33 -6.66 0.84
C ASP A 85 5.35 -5.70 1.58
N LEU A 86 5.38 -5.69 2.92
CA LEU A 86 4.55 -4.81 3.75
C LEU A 86 5.13 -3.39 3.91
N ILE A 87 6.32 -3.10 3.40
CA ILE A 87 7.02 -1.85 3.70
C ILE A 87 6.21 -0.60 3.33
N TYR A 88 5.49 -0.63 2.20
CA TYR A 88 4.69 0.50 1.75
C TYR A 88 3.45 0.70 2.63
N PHE A 89 2.84 -0.39 3.09
CA PHE A 89 1.75 -0.35 4.05
C PHE A 89 2.21 0.22 5.39
N LEU A 90 3.28 -0.34 5.97
CA LEU A 90 3.80 0.08 7.26
C LEU A 90 4.21 1.56 7.27
N ARG A 91 4.89 2.04 6.22
CA ARG A 91 5.27 3.45 6.09
C ARG A 91 4.07 4.37 5.94
N SER A 92 3.03 3.95 5.21
CA SER A 92 1.82 4.77 5.03
C SER A 92 1.02 4.82 6.34
N LEU A 93 0.94 3.70 7.06
CA LEU A 93 0.31 3.61 8.38
C LEU A 93 1.04 4.48 9.41
N LEU A 94 2.37 4.36 9.49
CA LEU A 94 3.20 5.17 10.39
C LEU A 94 2.99 6.68 10.14
N GLN A 95 2.98 7.11 8.89
CA GLN A 95 2.70 8.51 8.54
C GLN A 95 1.28 8.95 8.89
N ALA A 96 0.28 8.09 8.68
CA ALA A 96 -1.11 8.36 9.03
C ALA A 96 -1.30 8.49 10.56
N LEU A 97 -0.62 7.65 11.35
CA LEU A 97 -0.59 7.73 12.80
C LEU A 97 0.03 9.05 13.28
N HIS A 98 1.18 9.45 12.71
CA HIS A 98 1.81 10.74 13.02
C HIS A 98 0.92 11.94 12.66
N ARG A 99 0.09 11.81 11.62
CA ARG A 99 -0.90 12.83 11.21
C ARG A 99 -2.24 12.73 11.93
N ARG A 100 -2.39 11.81 12.90
CA ARG A 100 -3.61 11.60 13.68
C ARG A 100 -4.84 11.23 12.82
N MET A 101 -4.61 10.56 11.69
CA MET A 101 -5.66 9.99 10.82
C MET A 101 -6.19 8.68 11.41
N PHE A 102 -6.73 8.74 12.64
CA PHE A 102 -7.01 7.54 13.44
C PHE A 102 -8.12 6.66 12.85
N GLU A 103 -9.14 7.25 12.22
CA GLU A 103 -10.21 6.51 11.56
C GLU A 103 -9.67 5.70 10.36
N GLU A 104 -8.81 6.32 9.55
CA GLU A 104 -8.17 5.66 8.43
C GLU A 104 -7.21 4.56 8.91
N CYS A 105 -6.47 4.80 9.99
CA CYS A 105 -5.61 3.79 10.61
C CYS A 105 -6.43 2.61 11.13
N LYS A 106 -7.51 2.86 11.88
CA LYS A 106 -8.43 1.84 12.38
C LYS A 106 -9.01 1.03 11.22
N SER A 107 -9.58 1.71 10.22
CA SER A 107 -10.16 1.06 9.04
C SER A 107 -9.15 0.19 8.30
N ALA A 108 -7.92 0.69 8.11
CA ALA A 108 -6.87 -0.07 7.45
C ALA A 108 -6.45 -1.31 8.25
N LEU A 109 -6.27 -1.17 9.56
CA LEU A 109 -5.93 -2.28 10.45
C LEU A 109 -7.06 -3.32 10.55
N GLN A 110 -8.33 -2.89 10.56
CA GLN A 110 -9.50 -3.79 10.53
C GLN A 110 -9.57 -4.61 9.23
N LYS A 111 -9.24 -4.01 8.09
CA LYS A 111 -9.24 -4.71 6.79
C LYS A 111 -8.22 -5.86 6.71
N ILE A 112 -7.17 -5.82 7.52
CA ILE A 112 -6.09 -6.82 7.51
C ILE A 112 -6.08 -7.71 8.76
N CYS A 113 -6.88 -7.42 9.79
CA CYS A 113 -6.80 -8.10 11.09
C CYS A 113 -7.16 -9.60 11.05
N TRP A 114 -7.94 -10.01 10.05
CA TRP A 114 -8.43 -11.38 9.86
C TRP A 114 -7.60 -12.19 8.86
N GLN A 115 -6.67 -11.53 8.14
CA GLN A 115 -5.85 -12.18 7.14
C GLN A 115 -4.74 -12.97 7.85
N LYS A 116 -5.00 -14.27 8.02
CA LYS A 116 -3.99 -15.22 8.46
C LYS A 116 -3.11 -15.56 7.27
N LEU A 117 -1.88 -15.05 7.28
CA LEU A 117 -0.93 -15.37 6.24
C LEU A 117 -0.22 -16.69 6.52
N ARG A 118 -0.10 -17.52 5.48
CA ARG A 118 0.78 -18.68 5.48
C ARG A 118 2.13 -18.31 4.86
N ILE A 119 3.03 -17.73 5.65
CA ILE A 119 4.40 -17.46 5.18
C ILE A 119 5.32 -18.59 5.62
N ARG A 120 6.02 -19.21 4.67
CA ARG A 120 6.97 -20.31 4.92
C ARG A 120 6.37 -21.45 5.77
N GLY A 121 5.08 -21.74 5.55
CA GLY A 121 4.38 -22.84 6.21
C GLY A 121 3.85 -22.54 7.62
N LYS A 122 4.01 -21.32 8.16
CA LYS A 122 3.41 -20.90 9.43
C LYS A 122 2.23 -19.97 9.18
N GLU A 123 1.11 -20.24 9.87
CA GLU A 123 -0.11 -19.43 9.85
C GLU A 123 -0.13 -18.53 11.09
N GLY A 124 -0.40 -17.23 10.92
CA GLY A 124 -0.48 -16.29 12.03
C GLY A 124 -0.99 -14.90 11.62
N PRO A 125 -1.17 -13.98 12.58
CA PRO A 125 -1.56 -12.60 12.28
C PRO A 125 -0.42 -11.84 11.60
N LEU A 126 -0.76 -10.99 10.64
CA LEU A 126 0.18 -10.24 9.80
C LEU A 126 1.23 -9.45 10.60
N LEU A 127 0.81 -8.86 11.73
CA LEU A 127 1.63 -7.99 12.57
C LEU A 127 2.09 -8.62 13.89
N GLY A 128 1.81 -9.91 14.12
CA GLY A 128 2.06 -10.52 15.44
C GLY A 128 3.54 -10.77 15.79
N PRO A 129 3.82 -11.00 17.09
CA PRO A 129 5.19 -11.18 17.62
C PRO A 129 5.85 -12.50 17.20
N GLY A 130 5.06 -13.53 16.83
CA GLY A 130 5.56 -14.89 16.51
C GLY A 130 6.41 -15.02 15.25
N TRP A 131 6.63 -13.92 14.53
CA TRP A 131 7.23 -13.88 13.19
C TRP A 131 8.68 -13.39 13.24
N SER A 132 9.56 -14.16 13.89
CA SER A 132 11.00 -13.94 13.79
C SER A 132 11.51 -14.48 12.45
N LEU A 133 11.62 -13.61 11.44
CA LEU A 133 12.31 -13.91 10.19
C LEU A 133 13.32 -12.79 9.89
N LYS A 134 14.57 -13.19 9.68
CA LYS A 134 15.73 -12.32 9.52
C LYS A 134 15.61 -11.49 8.23
N GLY A 135 15.43 -10.17 8.38
CA GLY A 135 15.54 -9.16 7.32
C GLY A 135 15.79 -7.79 7.97
N ALA A 136 16.82 -7.06 7.55
CA ALA A 136 17.28 -5.87 8.26
C ALA A 136 16.44 -4.60 7.98
N LYS A 137 15.88 -4.45 6.76
CA LYS A 137 15.24 -3.20 6.32
C LYS A 137 13.88 -2.96 6.98
N THR A 138 13.05 -3.98 7.06
CA THR A 138 11.68 -3.85 7.59
C THR A 138 11.61 -4.02 9.10
N ARG A 139 12.66 -4.56 9.73
CA ARG A 139 12.70 -4.73 11.20
C ARG A 139 12.67 -3.39 11.94
N GLY A 140 13.34 -2.38 11.40
CA GLY A 140 13.30 -1.01 11.94
C GLY A 140 11.92 -0.40 11.79
N VAL A 141 11.40 -0.35 10.56
CA VAL A 141 10.11 0.28 10.24
C VAL A 141 8.94 -0.44 10.94
N LEU A 142 8.96 -1.77 11.02
CA LEU A 142 7.93 -2.52 11.74
C LEU A 142 7.94 -2.16 13.23
N LYS A 143 9.12 -2.14 13.86
CA LYS A 143 9.24 -1.74 15.26
C LYS A 143 8.73 -0.30 15.46
N GLU A 144 9.19 0.63 14.64
CA GLU A 144 8.73 2.03 14.66
C GLU A 144 7.21 2.13 14.48
N THR A 145 6.63 1.30 13.62
CA THR A 145 5.18 1.25 13.41
C THR A 145 4.46 0.72 14.64
N CYS A 146 4.92 -0.38 15.26
CA CYS A 146 4.37 -0.90 16.51
C CYS A 146 4.45 0.14 17.64
N ASP A 147 5.62 0.75 17.84
CA ASP A 147 5.85 1.79 18.84
C ASP A 147 4.93 3.00 18.59
N ALA A 148 4.78 3.41 17.32
CA ALA A 148 3.88 4.50 16.95
C ALA A 148 2.41 4.17 17.15
N ILE A 149 2.00 2.90 16.99
CA ILE A 149 0.64 2.45 17.30
C ILE A 149 0.37 2.57 18.80
N ASP A 150 1.29 2.11 19.66
CA ASP A 150 1.15 2.25 21.12
C ASP A 150 1.02 3.71 21.56
N ILE A 151 1.88 4.56 20.99
CA ILE A 151 1.86 6.00 21.24
C ILE A 151 0.55 6.60 20.72
N ALA A 152 0.12 6.24 19.51
CA ALA A 152 -1.10 6.76 18.90
C ALA A 152 -2.34 6.35 19.71
N VAL A 153 -2.44 5.11 20.16
CA VAL A 153 -3.52 4.63 21.02
C VAL A 153 -3.57 5.47 22.30
N SER A 154 -2.43 5.61 22.97
CA SER A 154 -2.30 6.41 24.20
C SER A 154 -2.61 7.89 23.99
N ALA A 155 -2.21 8.47 22.85
CA ALA A 155 -2.35 9.89 22.54
C ALA A 155 -3.67 10.26 21.85
N SER A 156 -4.41 9.29 21.31
CA SER A 156 -5.62 9.52 20.52
C SER A 156 -6.78 10.09 21.33
N GLN A 157 -6.73 9.98 22.67
CA GLN A 157 -7.86 10.25 23.58
C GLN A 157 -9.12 9.43 23.22
N GLN A 158 -8.99 8.46 22.32
CA GLN A 158 -10.07 7.56 21.94
C GLN A 158 -10.21 6.48 22.99
N THR A 159 -11.43 6.00 23.17
CA THR A 159 -11.71 4.90 24.11
C THR A 159 -11.09 3.60 23.60
N GLU A 160 -10.84 2.63 24.50
CA GLU A 160 -10.46 1.27 24.07
C GLU A 160 -11.49 0.68 23.10
N HIS A 161 -12.76 1.07 23.24
CA HIS A 161 -13.83 0.66 22.33
C HIS A 161 -13.60 1.12 20.89
N PHE A 162 -12.99 2.29 20.68
CA PHE A 162 -12.66 2.76 19.32
C PHE A 162 -11.78 1.75 18.58
N TRP A 163 -10.79 1.19 19.27
CA TRP A 163 -9.83 0.22 18.72
C TRP A 163 -10.34 -1.23 18.73
N THR A 164 -11.63 -1.44 19.04
CA THR A 164 -12.24 -2.77 18.90
C THR A 164 -12.44 -3.11 17.43
N CYS A 165 -12.23 -4.38 17.10
CA CYS A 165 -12.48 -4.86 15.75
C CYS A 165 -13.96 -5.18 15.61
N GLU A 166 -14.56 -4.73 14.51
CA GLU A 166 -15.97 -4.99 14.22
C GLU A 166 -16.20 -6.39 13.61
N THR A 167 -15.13 -7.08 13.21
CA THR A 167 -15.19 -8.43 12.64
C THR A 167 -15.51 -9.46 13.73
N ALA A 168 -16.52 -10.30 13.49
CA ALA A 168 -16.94 -11.35 14.42
C ALA A 168 -15.76 -12.27 14.81
N GLY A 169 -15.53 -12.42 16.12
CA GLY A 169 -14.45 -13.25 16.66
C GLY A 169 -13.10 -12.55 16.84
N CYS A 170 -12.95 -11.31 16.35
CA CYS A 170 -11.79 -10.46 16.62
C CYS A 170 -12.07 -9.55 17.82
N LYS A 171 -11.35 -9.73 18.93
CA LYS A 171 -11.60 -8.94 20.17
C LYS A 171 -11.02 -7.53 20.13
N SER A 172 -9.92 -7.34 19.41
CA SER A 172 -9.22 -6.04 19.33
C SER A 172 -8.42 -5.97 18.03
N VAL A 173 -8.46 -4.82 17.36
CA VAL A 173 -7.61 -4.54 16.20
C VAL A 173 -6.13 -4.61 16.58
N LEU A 174 -5.81 -4.28 17.83
CA LEU A 174 -4.45 -4.29 18.40
C LEU A 174 -4.02 -5.68 18.89
N GLY A 175 -4.97 -6.57 19.20
CA GLY A 175 -4.67 -7.94 19.67
C GLY A 175 -4.04 -8.85 18.59
N HIS A 176 -3.89 -8.35 17.37
CA HIS A 176 -3.16 -8.99 16.28
C HIS A 176 -1.77 -8.39 16.03
N ILE A 177 -1.45 -7.30 16.72
CA ILE A 177 -0.18 -6.57 16.66
C ILE A 177 0.70 -6.96 17.85
N PHE A 178 0.08 -7.16 19.02
CA PHE A 178 0.73 -7.53 20.29
C PHE A 178 0.50 -9.01 20.66
#